data_AF-A0AAV7XBV5-F1
#
_entry.id   AF-A0AAV7XBV5-F1
#
_cell.length_a   1.000
_cell.length_b   1.000
_cell.length_c   1.000
_cell.angle_alpha   90.00
_cell.angle_beta   90.00
_cell.angle_gamma   90.00
#
_symmetry.space_group_name_H-M   'P 1'
#
loop_
_entity.id
_entity.type
_entity.pdbx_description
1 polymer ?
#
loop_
_entity_poly.entity_id
_entity_poly.type
_entity_poly.pdbx_seq_one_letter_code
_entity_poly.pdbx_strand_id
1 'polypeptide(L)'
;MAEKKHKDLASAIKNVHQTLRLEARKVGEEKAWLEHCGKTDVLQNYAKAMRQLATEFWEKNAIDEQNKGAVSRVQWTVEQCEKYFFMGGSLDAFNKEISLCRKFNVETNEIAKSLHGILRVPQNLKVLDVGSCYNPFQKFSKFDVVAVDIAPASNDVYECDFLNLKVLEKGDTSQNAGGKIAELVEGSFDVVVFSLLLEYFPSCKQRYTCCSKASKLLAPAGILCIITPDSKHATANSGIMKRWRYALANEGLLRIEYDKLPHLHCMVFRKCVHPLLAKEWLSSSLSTENRKGKNFSDPPEELMVIPQDFQCYSEKDERNVVDDVREEDEAIASAFADLPEL
;
A
#
# COMPACT_ATOMS: atom_id res chain seq x y z
N MET A 1 -5.81 -12.77 29.57
CA MET A 1 -6.33 -11.37 29.53
C MET A 1 -5.80 -10.62 28.31
N ALA A 2 -4.49 -10.62 28.05
CA ALA A 2 -3.90 -10.03 26.83
C ALA A 2 -4.46 -10.63 25.53
N GLU A 3 -4.57 -11.96 25.44
CA GLU A 3 -5.09 -12.68 24.27
C GLU A 3 -6.56 -12.33 23.93
N LYS A 4 -7.41 -12.11 24.95
CA LYS A 4 -8.80 -11.68 24.74
C LYS A 4 -8.88 -10.26 24.19
N LYS A 5 -8.12 -9.34 24.78
CA LYS A 5 -8.03 -7.95 24.32
C LYS A 5 -7.50 -7.88 22.87
N HIS A 6 -6.50 -8.70 22.55
CA HIS A 6 -5.96 -8.83 21.19
C HIS A 6 -7.06 -9.20 20.17
N LYS A 7 -7.78 -10.29 20.44
CA LYS A 7 -8.87 -10.79 19.60
C LYS A 7 -10.02 -9.78 19.45
N ASP A 8 -10.37 -9.07 20.53
CA ASP A 8 -11.42 -8.05 20.52
C ASP A 8 -11.04 -6.87 19.60
N LEU A 9 -9.79 -6.40 19.67
CA LEU A 9 -9.29 -5.32 18.82
C LEU A 9 -9.23 -5.73 17.33
N ALA A 10 -8.72 -6.93 17.03
CA ALA A 10 -8.66 -7.46 15.67
C ALA A 10 -10.08 -7.63 15.07
N SER A 11 -11.03 -8.10 15.90
CA SER A 11 -12.43 -8.23 15.50
C SER A 11 -13.08 -6.89 15.19
N ALA A 12 -12.80 -5.84 15.97
CA ALA A 12 -13.31 -4.50 15.71
C ALA A 12 -12.86 -3.96 14.33
N ILE A 13 -11.57 -4.12 14.00
CA ILE A 13 -11.00 -3.71 12.71
C ILE A 13 -11.63 -4.49 11.55
N LYS A 14 -11.71 -5.82 11.71
CA LYS A 14 -12.34 -6.72 10.74
C LYS A 14 -13.77 -6.30 10.43
N ASN A 15 -14.58 -6.07 11.46
CA ASN A 15 -16.00 -5.73 11.30
C ASN A 15 -16.18 -4.45 10.48
N VAL A 16 -15.33 -3.43 10.71
CA VAL A 16 -15.36 -2.20 9.90
C VAL A 16 -15.10 -2.48 8.43
N HIS A 17 -14.07 -3.26 8.09
CA HIS A 17 -13.77 -3.61 6.70
C HIS A 17 -14.91 -4.40 6.05
N GLN A 18 -15.48 -5.36 6.78
CA GLN A 18 -16.58 -6.19 6.29
C GLN A 18 -17.85 -5.39 6.03
N THR A 19 -18.23 -4.54 6.99
CA THR A 19 -19.40 -3.66 6.84
C THR A 19 -19.23 -2.77 5.61
N LEU A 20 -18.06 -2.15 5.43
CA LEU A 20 -17.79 -1.31 4.26
C LEU A 20 -17.90 -2.09 2.93
N ARG A 21 -17.37 -3.32 2.87
CA ARG A 21 -17.49 -4.18 1.67
C ARG A 21 -18.94 -4.58 1.39
N LEU A 22 -19.69 -4.92 2.43
CA LEU A 22 -21.12 -5.23 2.31
C LEU A 22 -21.92 -4.02 1.81
N GLU A 23 -21.67 -2.84 2.38
CA GLU A 23 -22.30 -1.60 1.95
C GLU A 23 -21.96 -1.26 0.50
N ALA A 24 -20.69 -1.38 0.10
CA ALA A 24 -20.27 -1.14 -1.29
C ALA A 24 -20.98 -2.04 -2.30
N ARG A 25 -21.30 -3.29 -1.94
CA ARG A 25 -22.08 -4.20 -2.79
C ARG A 25 -23.55 -3.78 -2.89
N LYS A 26 -24.11 -3.19 -1.83
CA LYS A 26 -25.52 -2.75 -1.78
C LYS A 26 -25.77 -1.43 -2.49
N VAL A 27 -24.91 -0.43 -2.26
CA VAL A 27 -25.15 0.95 -2.70
C VAL A 27 -24.12 1.47 -3.71
N GLY A 28 -23.13 0.65 -4.07
CA GLY A 28 -22.00 1.03 -4.92
C GLY A 28 -20.81 1.56 -4.12
N GLU A 29 -19.60 1.34 -4.66
CA GLU A 29 -18.32 1.65 -4.01
C GLU A 29 -18.16 3.13 -3.63
N GLU A 30 -18.58 4.05 -4.50
CA GLU A 30 -18.41 5.49 -4.29
C GLU A 30 -19.32 6.00 -3.16
N LYS A 31 -20.60 5.60 -3.19
CA LYS A 31 -21.58 6.00 -2.17
C LYS A 31 -21.25 5.38 -0.81
N ALA A 32 -20.89 4.09 -0.77
CA ALA A 32 -20.51 3.43 0.47
C ALA A 32 -19.26 4.07 1.11
N TRP A 33 -18.26 4.44 0.30
CA TRP A 33 -17.10 5.17 0.82
C TRP A 33 -17.47 6.53 1.39
N LEU A 34 -18.27 7.32 0.67
CA LEU A 34 -18.70 8.65 1.14
C LEU A 34 -19.46 8.56 2.47
N GLU A 35 -20.40 7.62 2.59
CA GLU A 35 -21.15 7.38 3.82
C GLU A 35 -20.24 6.91 4.96
N HIS A 36 -19.29 6.03 4.65
CA HIS A 36 -18.29 5.52 5.60
C HIS A 36 -17.39 6.62 6.15
N CYS A 37 -16.91 7.54 5.31
CA CYS A 37 -16.13 8.72 5.73
C CYS A 37 -16.89 9.61 6.73
N GLY A 38 -18.23 9.59 6.71
CA GLY A 38 -19.07 10.33 7.65
C GLY A 38 -19.22 9.68 9.03
N LYS A 39 -18.84 8.40 9.19
CA LYS A 39 -19.04 7.62 10.43
C LYS A 39 -17.95 7.89 11.46
N THR A 40 -17.88 9.13 11.97
CA THR A 40 -16.81 9.61 12.87
C THR A 40 -16.54 8.66 14.03
N ASP A 41 -17.56 8.22 14.77
CA ASP A 41 -17.37 7.33 15.94
C ASP A 41 -16.80 5.96 15.55
N VAL A 42 -17.22 5.41 14.41
CA VAL A 42 -16.72 4.13 13.90
C VAL A 42 -15.25 4.25 13.53
N LEU A 43 -14.89 5.32 12.82
CA LEU A 43 -13.52 5.59 12.39
C LEU A 43 -12.58 5.88 13.57
N GLN A 44 -13.04 6.61 14.58
CA GLN A 44 -12.26 6.86 15.79
C GLN A 44 -12.01 5.59 16.61
N ASN A 45 -13.01 4.71 16.73
CA ASN A 45 -12.85 3.42 17.37
C ASN A 45 -11.90 2.50 16.57
N TYR A 46 -12.00 2.51 15.24
CA TYR A 46 -11.10 1.80 14.34
C TYR A 46 -9.64 2.26 14.53
N ALA A 47 -9.40 3.58 14.49
CA ALA A 47 -8.07 4.17 14.64
C ALA A 47 -7.46 3.85 16.02
N LYS A 48 -8.27 3.95 17.08
CA LYS A 48 -7.84 3.56 18.43
C LYS A 48 -7.47 2.07 18.49
N ALA A 49 -8.27 1.20 17.88
CA ALA A 49 -7.99 -0.23 17.86
C ALA A 49 -6.70 -0.55 17.10
N MET A 50 -6.51 0.07 15.92
CA MET A 50 -5.29 -0.07 15.11
C MET A 50 -4.04 0.37 15.88
N ARG A 51 -4.09 1.54 16.54
CA ARG A 51 -2.98 2.03 17.35
C ARG A 51 -2.67 1.11 18.53
N GLN A 52 -3.70 0.61 19.22
CA GLN A 52 -3.50 -0.29 20.35
C GLN A 52 -2.89 -1.63 19.92
N LEU A 53 -3.37 -2.23 18.82
CA LEU A 53 -2.74 -3.44 18.26
C LEU A 53 -1.27 -3.19 17.94
N ALA A 54 -0.99 -2.09 17.25
CA ALA A 54 0.37 -1.80 16.82
C ALA A 54 1.34 -1.60 17.98
N THR A 55 0.98 -0.76 18.95
CA THR A 55 1.89 -0.34 20.03
C THR A 55 1.91 -1.29 21.22
N GLU A 56 0.80 -1.97 21.52
CA GLU A 56 0.72 -2.85 22.69
C GLU A 56 1.08 -4.31 22.38
N PHE A 57 0.93 -4.74 21.12
CA PHE A 57 1.14 -6.13 20.68
C PHE A 57 2.25 -6.21 19.62
N TRP A 58 2.09 -5.61 18.44
CA TRP A 58 3.03 -5.80 17.31
C TRP A 58 4.44 -5.29 17.61
N GLU A 59 4.60 -4.09 18.19
CA GLU A 59 5.92 -3.53 18.49
C GLU A 59 6.64 -4.28 19.61
N LYS A 60 5.92 -4.79 20.62
CA LYS A 60 6.53 -5.55 21.71
C LYS A 60 7.05 -6.90 21.24
N ASN A 61 6.29 -7.56 20.37
CA ASN A 61 6.63 -8.88 19.87
C ASN A 61 7.86 -8.83 18.94
N ALA A 62 8.02 -7.74 18.16
CA ALA A 62 9.21 -7.52 17.33
C ALA A 62 10.52 -7.29 18.12
N ILE A 63 10.47 -7.02 19.43
CA ILE A 63 11.64 -6.77 20.28
C ILE A 63 11.98 -8.00 21.15
N ASP A 64 11.10 -9.01 21.21
CA ASP A 64 11.33 -10.22 21.99
C ASP A 64 12.45 -11.08 21.37
N GLU A 65 13.55 -11.26 22.12
CA GLU A 65 14.72 -12.06 21.69
C GLU A 65 14.38 -13.55 21.45
N GLN A 66 13.25 -14.04 21.95
CA GLN A 66 12.73 -15.38 21.65
C GLN A 66 12.09 -15.46 20.25
N ASN A 67 11.74 -14.31 19.65
CA ASN A 67 11.13 -14.17 18.32
C ASN A 67 12.11 -13.63 17.27
N LYS A 68 13.28 -14.26 17.12
CA LYS A 68 14.35 -13.85 16.19
C LYS A 68 13.96 -13.77 14.70
N GLY A 69 12.74 -14.15 14.32
CA GLY A 69 12.25 -14.13 12.94
C GLY A 69 11.26 -13.00 12.60
N ALA A 70 10.85 -12.20 13.59
CA ALA A 70 9.82 -11.17 13.41
C ALA A 70 10.41 -9.87 12.87
N VAL A 71 10.12 -9.54 11.61
CA VAL A 71 10.53 -8.26 11.02
C VAL A 71 9.39 -7.26 11.16
N SER A 72 9.60 -6.20 11.92
CA SER A 72 8.66 -5.08 11.99
C SER A 72 8.43 -4.48 10.60
N ARG A 73 7.17 -4.28 10.20
CA ARG A 73 6.79 -3.64 8.92
C ARG A 73 7.46 -2.28 8.73
N VAL A 74 7.58 -1.54 9.84
CA VAL A 74 8.22 -0.23 9.90
C VAL A 74 9.73 -0.39 9.64
N GLN A 75 10.36 -1.32 10.34
CA GLN A 75 11.79 -1.60 10.20
C GLN A 75 12.12 -2.12 8.78
N TRP A 76 11.34 -3.06 8.25
CA TRP A 76 11.48 -3.53 6.87
C TRP A 76 11.43 -2.37 5.88
N THR A 77 10.45 -1.48 6.02
CA THR A 77 10.31 -0.31 5.14
C THR A 77 11.53 0.61 5.23
N VAL A 78 12.02 0.87 6.45
CA VAL A 78 13.23 1.69 6.67
C VAL A 78 14.45 1.05 6.01
N GLU A 79 14.65 -0.26 6.19
CA GLU A 79 15.76 -1.00 5.58
C GLU A 79 15.72 -0.97 4.05
N GLN A 80 14.54 -1.07 3.45
CA GLN A 80 14.41 -0.94 1.99
C GLN A 80 14.74 0.47 1.51
N CYS A 81 14.32 1.50 2.25
CA CYS A 81 14.70 2.88 1.95
C CYS A 81 16.21 3.09 2.08
N GLU A 82 16.85 2.51 3.10
CA GLU A 82 18.30 2.54 3.29
C GLU A 82 19.06 1.88 2.14
N LYS A 83 18.70 0.63 1.84
CA LYS A 83 19.29 -0.14 0.73
C LYS A 83 19.18 0.62 -0.59
N TYR A 84 18.02 1.21 -0.84
CA TYR A 84 17.75 1.90 -2.09
C TYR A 84 18.44 3.26 -2.19
N PHE A 85 18.20 4.19 -1.26
CA PHE A 85 18.68 5.57 -1.41
C PHE A 85 20.11 5.80 -0.92
N PHE A 86 20.60 4.98 0.03
CA PHE A 86 21.87 5.23 0.71
C PHE A 86 22.95 4.17 0.42
N MET A 87 22.56 2.97 -0.04
CA MET A 87 23.49 1.87 -0.31
C MET A 87 23.62 1.51 -1.80
N GLY A 88 23.28 2.46 -2.69
CA GLY A 88 23.47 2.30 -4.14
C GLY A 88 22.35 1.57 -4.89
N GLY A 89 21.29 1.10 -4.21
CA GLY A 89 20.19 0.41 -4.86
C GLY A 89 19.44 1.25 -5.90
N SER A 90 19.40 2.58 -5.73
CA SER A 90 18.83 3.52 -6.69
C SER A 90 19.59 3.55 -8.01
N LEU A 91 20.93 3.43 -7.96
CA LEU A 91 21.82 3.36 -9.11
C LEU A 91 21.70 2.00 -9.81
N ASP A 92 21.64 0.91 -9.03
CA ASP A 92 21.43 -0.44 -9.58
C ASP A 92 20.10 -0.54 -10.33
N ALA A 93 19.02 0.00 -9.75
CA ALA A 93 17.72 0.05 -10.40
C ALA A 93 17.74 0.92 -11.66
N PHE A 94 18.46 2.05 -11.65
CA PHE A 94 18.65 2.89 -12.84
C PHE A 94 19.40 2.17 -13.97
N ASN A 95 20.45 1.43 -13.66
CA ASN A 95 21.19 0.63 -14.64
C ASN A 95 20.33 -0.51 -15.22
N LYS A 96 19.45 -1.10 -14.41
CA LYS A 96 18.44 -2.06 -14.87
C LYS A 96 17.44 -1.39 -15.83
N GLU A 97 16.97 -0.18 -15.53
CA GLU A 97 16.11 0.59 -16.45
C GLU A 97 16.78 0.86 -17.80
N ILE A 98 18.04 1.30 -17.82
CA ILE A 98 18.81 1.49 -19.08
C ILE A 98 18.86 0.20 -19.90
N SER A 99 19.08 -0.93 -19.23
CA SER A 99 19.14 -2.25 -19.88
C SER A 99 17.79 -2.65 -20.48
N LEU A 100 16.68 -2.37 -19.77
CA LEU A 100 15.33 -2.60 -20.27
C LEU A 100 14.98 -1.66 -21.43
N CYS A 101 15.38 -0.39 -21.38
CA CYS A 101 15.18 0.54 -22.50
C CYS A 101 15.85 0.04 -23.78
N ARG A 102 17.10 -0.45 -23.68
CA ARG A 102 17.78 -1.09 -24.83
C ARG A 102 17.02 -2.32 -25.33
N LYS A 103 16.54 -3.16 -24.42
CA LYS A 103 15.76 -4.37 -24.76
C LYS A 103 14.45 -4.04 -25.49
N PHE A 104 13.79 -2.95 -25.12
CA PHE A 104 12.50 -2.54 -25.68
C PHE A 104 12.61 -1.44 -26.73
N ASN A 105 13.82 -1.08 -27.16
CA ASN A 105 14.08 -0.01 -28.12
C ASN A 105 13.45 1.35 -27.71
N VAL A 106 13.51 1.66 -26.41
CA VAL A 106 13.08 2.94 -25.83
C VAL A 106 14.27 3.90 -25.79
N GLU A 107 14.05 5.15 -26.20
CA GLU A 107 15.10 6.17 -26.20
C GLU A 107 15.67 6.41 -24.79
N THR A 108 17.00 6.43 -24.68
CA THR A 108 17.70 6.56 -23.39
C THR A 108 18.13 7.98 -23.07
N ASN A 109 17.97 8.92 -24.02
CA ASN A 109 18.40 10.31 -23.86
C ASN A 109 17.70 11.01 -22.69
N GLU A 110 16.40 10.76 -22.51
CA GLU A 110 15.63 11.34 -21.40
C GLU A 110 16.04 10.76 -20.03
N ILE A 111 16.43 9.48 -19.99
CA ILE A 111 16.91 8.83 -18.77
C ILE A 111 18.27 9.36 -18.36
N ALA A 112 19.17 9.57 -19.33
CA ALA A 112 20.53 10.05 -19.07
C ALA A 112 20.55 11.40 -18.33
N LYS A 113 19.57 12.28 -18.60
CA LYS A 113 19.41 13.56 -17.89
C LYS A 113 19.17 13.39 -16.38
N SER A 114 18.62 12.25 -15.97
CA SER A 114 18.31 11.97 -14.56
C SER A 114 19.49 11.39 -13.78
N LEU A 115 20.58 10.98 -14.44
CA LEU A 115 21.74 10.34 -13.80
C LEU A 115 22.30 11.17 -12.64
N HIS A 116 22.41 12.49 -12.82
CA HIS A 116 22.91 13.37 -11.76
C HIS A 116 22.02 13.33 -10.50
N GLY A 117 20.70 13.26 -10.67
CA GLY A 117 19.77 13.10 -9.55
C GLY A 117 19.91 11.74 -8.86
N ILE A 118 20.13 10.67 -9.63
CA ILE A 118 20.31 9.31 -9.11
C ILE A 118 21.61 9.15 -8.32
N LEU A 119 22.70 9.79 -8.77
CA LEU A 119 24.00 9.75 -8.08
C LEU A 119 24.02 10.55 -6.77
N ARG A 120 23.05 11.43 -6.56
CA ARG A 120 22.94 12.24 -5.35
C ARG A 120 22.31 11.39 -4.23
N VAL A 121 23.09 11.13 -3.19
CA VAL A 121 22.57 10.59 -1.94
C VAL A 121 21.84 11.72 -1.18
N PRO A 122 20.53 11.59 -0.89
CA PRO A 122 19.80 12.58 -0.13
C PRO A 122 20.25 12.59 1.34
N GLN A 123 20.12 13.73 2.03
CA GLN A 123 20.33 13.78 3.49
C GLN A 123 19.10 13.21 4.22
N ASN A 124 17.92 13.66 3.80
CA ASN A 124 16.62 13.22 4.29
C ASN A 124 15.74 12.80 3.10
N LEU A 125 14.86 11.82 3.32
CA LEU A 125 13.83 11.41 2.37
C LEU A 125 12.51 12.08 2.72
N LYS A 126 11.82 12.62 1.72
CA LYS A 126 10.42 13.03 1.86
C LYS A 126 9.53 11.79 1.77
N VAL A 127 8.89 11.45 2.88
CA VAL A 127 8.07 10.23 3.00
C VAL A 127 6.61 10.62 3.17
N LEU A 128 5.74 10.07 2.33
CA LEU A 128 4.29 10.11 2.54
C LEU A 128 3.83 8.76 3.10
N ASP A 129 3.39 8.75 4.35
CA ASP A 129 2.82 7.55 5.00
C ASP A 129 1.30 7.62 4.99
N VAL A 130 0.66 6.80 4.16
CA VAL A 130 -0.79 6.85 3.90
C VAL A 130 -1.52 5.76 4.69
N GLY A 131 -2.53 6.16 5.45
CA GLY A 131 -3.17 5.28 6.44
C GLY A 131 -2.26 5.07 7.65
N SER A 132 -1.51 6.11 8.02
CA SER A 132 -0.45 6.03 9.03
C SER A 132 -0.99 5.71 10.43
N CYS A 133 -2.23 6.12 10.72
CA CYS A 133 -2.90 6.08 12.02
C CYS A 133 -2.19 6.85 13.15
N TYR A 134 -0.89 6.61 13.39
CA TYR A 134 -0.14 7.15 14.53
C TYR A 134 1.34 7.52 14.23
N ASN A 135 1.73 7.65 12.95
CA ASN A 135 3.06 8.11 12.51
C ASN A 135 4.28 7.32 13.05
N PRO A 136 4.37 6.00 12.80
CA PRO A 136 5.47 5.18 13.31
C PRO A 136 6.86 5.57 12.77
N PHE A 137 6.90 6.32 11.66
CA PHE A 137 8.13 6.71 10.98
C PHE A 137 8.77 7.99 11.54
N GLN A 138 8.08 8.77 12.36
CA GLN A 138 8.60 10.05 12.87
C GLN A 138 9.91 9.89 13.67
N LYS A 139 10.13 8.73 14.29
CA LYS A 139 11.33 8.45 15.08
C LYS A 139 12.61 8.33 14.25
N PHE A 140 12.52 8.21 12.93
CA PHE A 140 13.68 8.06 12.06
C PHE A 140 14.11 9.42 11.50
N SER A 141 15.21 9.97 12.03
CA SER A 141 15.71 11.32 11.70
C SER A 141 16.08 11.56 10.22
N LYS A 142 16.15 10.48 9.43
CA LYS A 142 16.40 10.52 7.99
C LYS A 142 15.13 10.71 7.16
N PHE A 143 13.95 10.70 7.78
CA PHE A 143 12.67 10.84 7.10
C PHE A 143 12.00 12.15 7.49
N ASP A 144 11.67 12.93 6.46
CA ASP A 144 10.78 14.08 6.56
C ASP A 144 9.37 13.56 6.24
N VAL A 145 8.66 13.11 7.29
CA VAL A 145 7.40 12.36 7.15
C VAL A 145 6.20 13.31 7.09
N VAL A 146 5.38 13.14 6.04
CA VAL A 146 4.00 13.60 5.99
C VAL A 146 3.12 12.37 6.23
N ALA A 147 2.59 12.23 7.45
CA ALA A 147 1.70 11.13 7.81
C ALA A 147 0.25 11.56 7.63
N VAL A 148 -0.54 10.74 6.93
CA VAL A 148 -1.95 11.04 6.65
C VAL A 148 -2.85 9.84 6.96
N ASP A 149 -4.05 10.11 7.47
CA ASP A 149 -5.07 9.08 7.73
C ASP A 149 -6.47 9.69 7.61
N ILE A 150 -7.47 8.90 7.24
CA ILE A 150 -8.87 9.35 7.21
C ILE A 150 -9.39 9.69 8.62
N ALA A 151 -8.87 9.01 9.64
CA ALA A 151 -9.17 9.27 11.04
C ALA A 151 -7.91 9.11 11.91
N PRO A 152 -7.10 10.17 12.04
CA PRO A 152 -5.88 10.16 12.84
C PRO A 152 -6.11 9.71 14.30
N ALA A 153 -5.23 8.84 14.82
CA ALA A 153 -5.19 8.46 16.23
C ALA A 153 -4.19 9.30 17.05
N SER A 154 -3.42 10.17 16.39
CA SER A 154 -2.44 11.08 16.99
C SER A 154 -2.44 12.44 16.28
N ASN A 155 -2.01 13.48 16.99
CA ASN A 155 -2.10 14.88 16.52
C ASN A 155 -1.08 15.25 15.45
N ASP A 156 -0.07 14.40 15.24
CA ASP A 156 1.00 14.54 14.26
C ASP A 156 0.71 13.81 12.94
N VAL A 157 -0.51 13.27 12.81
CA VAL A 157 -1.04 12.69 11.57
C VAL A 157 -2.14 13.61 11.05
N TYR A 158 -2.06 13.99 9.78
CA TYR A 158 -3.07 14.84 9.15
C TYR A 158 -4.31 14.04 8.76
N GLU A 159 -5.49 14.64 8.94
CA GLU A 159 -6.73 14.11 8.38
C GLU A 159 -6.69 14.18 6.85
N CYS A 160 -6.90 13.06 6.16
CA CYS A 160 -6.89 12.99 4.71
C CYS A 160 -7.71 11.80 4.21
N ASP A 161 -8.73 12.05 3.40
CA ASP A 161 -9.29 11.03 2.52
C ASP A 161 -8.41 10.89 1.29
N PHE A 162 -7.43 9.98 1.35
CA PHE A 162 -6.47 9.79 0.26
C PHE A 162 -7.14 9.38 -1.07
N LEU A 163 -8.26 8.65 -1.00
CA LEU A 163 -9.03 8.27 -2.18
C LEU A 163 -9.60 9.49 -2.90
N ASN A 164 -9.92 10.56 -2.17
CA ASN A 164 -10.42 11.84 -2.71
C ASN A 164 -9.39 12.98 -2.72
N LEU A 165 -8.16 12.75 -2.26
CA LEU A 165 -7.04 13.71 -2.32
C LEU A 165 -6.80 14.23 -3.74
N LYS A 166 -6.75 15.54 -3.93
CA LYS A 166 -6.40 16.12 -5.22
C LYS A 166 -4.87 16.14 -5.40
N VAL A 167 -4.40 15.60 -6.53
CA VAL A 167 -2.99 15.75 -6.93
C VAL A 167 -2.88 16.95 -7.85
N LEU A 168 -2.11 17.95 -7.42
CA LEU A 168 -1.87 19.19 -8.16
C LEU A 168 -0.70 19.04 -9.13
N GLU A 169 -0.67 19.87 -10.16
CA GLU A 169 0.43 19.88 -11.14
C GLU A 169 1.70 20.49 -10.54
N LYS A 170 2.85 20.16 -11.12
CA LYS A 170 4.12 20.68 -10.65
C LYS A 170 4.18 22.20 -10.81
N GLY A 171 4.37 22.89 -9.68
CA GLY A 171 4.43 24.36 -9.62
C GLY A 171 3.21 24.97 -8.94
N ASP A 172 2.14 24.20 -8.77
CA ASP A 172 1.00 24.60 -7.95
C ASP A 172 1.36 24.64 -6.47
N THR A 173 0.60 25.42 -5.70
CA THR A 173 0.73 25.52 -4.25
C THR A 173 -0.47 24.84 -3.58
N SER A 174 -0.20 23.86 -2.73
CA SER A 174 -1.24 23.19 -1.94
C SER A 174 -1.81 24.13 -0.87
N GLN A 175 -3.13 24.21 -0.75
CA GLN A 175 -3.80 24.97 0.30
C GLN A 175 -4.33 24.04 1.40
N ASN A 176 -3.43 23.54 2.23
CA ASN A 176 -3.78 22.69 3.37
C ASN A 176 -3.93 23.54 4.64
N ALA A 177 -4.94 23.26 5.45
CA ALA A 177 -5.25 24.04 6.65
C ALA A 177 -5.73 23.14 7.79
N GLY A 178 -5.48 23.56 9.03
CA GLY A 178 -6.16 23.03 10.22
C GLY A 178 -6.01 21.52 10.43
N GLY A 179 -4.81 20.96 10.29
CA GLY A 179 -4.57 19.53 10.52
C GLY A 179 -5.16 18.60 9.43
N LYS A 180 -5.65 19.17 8.33
CA LYS A 180 -6.23 18.42 7.20
C LYS A 180 -5.41 18.64 5.92
N ILE A 181 -5.23 17.56 5.16
CA ILE A 181 -4.62 17.58 3.82
C ILE A 181 -5.66 17.13 2.79
N ALA A 182 -5.98 18.03 1.86
CA ALA A 182 -6.88 17.75 0.74
C ALA A 182 -6.17 17.80 -0.61
N GLU A 183 -4.98 18.43 -0.66
CA GLU A 183 -4.21 18.60 -1.89
C GLU A 183 -2.73 18.33 -1.64
N LEU A 184 -2.09 17.62 -2.57
CA LEU A 184 -0.63 17.42 -2.60
C LEU A 184 -0.11 17.62 -4.03
N VAL A 185 1.10 18.16 -4.16
CA VAL A 185 1.72 18.44 -5.47
C VAL A 185 2.36 17.17 -6.03
N GLU A 186 2.22 16.92 -7.32
CA GLU A 186 2.89 15.79 -7.97
C GLU A 186 4.42 15.84 -7.82
N GLY A 187 5.06 14.67 -7.75
CA GLY A 187 6.51 14.56 -7.64
C GLY A 187 7.12 15.14 -6.35
N SER A 188 6.34 15.29 -5.29
CA SER A 188 6.76 15.92 -4.03
C SER A 188 7.42 14.96 -3.03
N PHE A 189 7.31 13.64 -3.23
CA PHE A 189 7.82 12.62 -2.31
C PHE A 189 8.85 11.69 -2.94
N ASP A 190 9.85 11.31 -2.16
CA ASP A 190 10.82 10.27 -2.54
C ASP A 190 10.24 8.87 -2.27
N VAL A 191 9.43 8.76 -1.22
CA VAL A 191 8.81 7.50 -0.78
C VAL A 191 7.33 7.71 -0.51
N VAL A 192 6.51 6.77 -0.97
CA VAL A 192 5.11 6.61 -0.53
C VAL A 192 4.97 5.24 0.11
N VAL A 193 4.33 5.16 1.27
CA VAL A 193 4.14 3.91 2.01
C VAL A 193 2.65 3.59 2.11
N PHE A 194 2.28 2.39 1.66
CA PHE A 194 0.98 1.75 1.89
C PHE A 194 1.20 0.54 2.80
N SER A 195 0.95 0.70 4.10
CA SER A 195 1.10 -0.39 5.07
C SER A 195 -0.28 -0.86 5.54
N LEU A 196 -0.73 -2.01 5.01
CA LEU A 196 -2.06 -2.59 5.25
C LEU A 196 -3.23 -1.68 4.83
N LEU A 197 -2.95 -0.74 3.91
CA LEU A 197 -3.90 0.25 3.45
C LEU A 197 -4.86 -0.32 2.41
N LEU A 198 -4.35 -1.10 1.46
CA LEU A 198 -5.13 -1.48 0.26
C LEU A 198 -6.31 -2.39 0.61
N GLU A 199 -6.19 -3.17 1.68
CA GLU A 199 -7.24 -4.06 2.17
C GLU A 199 -8.43 -3.28 2.72
N TYR A 200 -8.21 -2.04 3.18
CA TYR A 200 -9.27 -1.20 3.72
C TYR A 200 -10.33 -0.84 2.67
N PHE A 201 -9.91 -0.63 1.43
CA PHE A 201 -10.82 -0.22 0.35
C PHE A 201 -11.72 -1.39 -0.07
N PRO A 202 -13.01 -1.15 -0.33
CA PRO A 202 -13.94 -2.21 -0.70
C PRO A 202 -13.82 -2.67 -2.17
N SER A 203 -13.16 -1.92 -3.06
CA SER A 203 -13.05 -2.28 -4.48
C SER A 203 -11.67 -2.14 -5.10
N CYS A 204 -11.44 -2.89 -6.19
CA CYS A 204 -10.19 -2.88 -6.95
C CYS A 204 -9.93 -1.52 -7.60
N LYS A 205 -10.99 -0.85 -8.09
CA LYS A 205 -10.89 0.49 -8.69
C LYS A 205 -10.44 1.55 -7.69
N GLN A 206 -10.89 1.48 -6.45
CA GLN A 206 -10.44 2.37 -5.38
C GLN A 206 -8.98 2.10 -4.99
N ARG A 207 -8.59 0.83 -4.86
CA ARG A 207 -7.18 0.43 -4.65
C ARG A 207 -6.27 0.93 -5.78
N TYR A 208 -6.70 0.77 -7.02
CA TYR A 208 -6.00 1.26 -8.20
C TYR A 208 -5.88 2.79 -8.20
N THR A 209 -6.96 3.50 -7.86
CA THR A 209 -6.96 4.96 -7.75
C THR A 209 -5.91 5.45 -6.74
N CYS A 210 -5.81 4.80 -5.58
CA CYS A 210 -4.78 5.12 -4.59
C CYS A 210 -3.37 4.89 -5.15
N CYS A 211 -3.15 3.78 -5.85
CA CYS A 211 -1.86 3.50 -6.49
C CYS A 211 -1.51 4.52 -7.59
N SER A 212 -2.49 4.96 -8.38
CA SER A 212 -2.29 6.00 -9.39
C SER A 212 -1.86 7.33 -8.75
N LYS A 213 -2.51 7.73 -7.65
CA LYS A 213 -2.13 8.93 -6.90
C LYS A 213 -0.73 8.81 -6.32
N ALA A 214 -0.39 7.67 -5.70
CA ALA A 214 0.95 7.42 -5.21
C ALA A 214 1.99 7.53 -6.32
N SER A 215 1.74 6.96 -7.51
CA SER A 215 2.62 7.11 -8.67
C SER A 215 2.81 8.59 -9.05
N LYS A 216 1.75 9.38 -9.10
CA LYS A 216 1.85 10.83 -9.41
C LYS A 216 2.64 11.60 -8.36
N LEU A 217 2.39 11.33 -7.08
CA LEU A 217 3.04 11.99 -5.94
C LEU A 217 4.54 11.66 -5.81
N LEU A 218 4.97 10.50 -6.29
CA LEU A 218 6.38 10.14 -6.32
C LEU A 218 7.19 11.00 -7.30
N ALA A 219 8.34 11.48 -6.86
CA ALA A 219 9.37 12.01 -7.74
C ALA A 219 9.86 10.92 -8.72
N PRO A 220 10.41 11.27 -9.90
CA PRO A 220 11.08 10.30 -10.75
C PRO A 220 12.12 9.49 -9.96
N ALA A 221 12.14 8.17 -10.14
CA ALA A 221 12.95 7.23 -9.34
C ALA A 221 12.60 7.12 -7.84
N GLY A 222 11.52 7.75 -7.37
CA GLY A 222 10.96 7.49 -6.06
C GLY A 222 10.37 6.07 -5.96
N ILE A 223 10.11 5.60 -4.74
CA ILE A 223 9.61 4.25 -4.48
C ILE A 223 8.27 4.23 -3.74
N LEU A 224 7.38 3.35 -4.18
CA LEU A 224 6.16 2.95 -3.49
C LEU A 224 6.43 1.65 -2.73
N CYS A 225 6.36 1.70 -1.41
CA CYS A 225 6.43 0.53 -0.53
C CYS A 225 5.01 0.04 -0.23
N ILE A 226 4.69 -1.20 -0.59
CA ILE A 226 3.39 -1.83 -0.30
C ILE A 226 3.62 -3.02 0.62
N ILE A 227 2.96 -3.00 1.78
CA ILE A 227 2.92 -4.10 2.74
C ILE A 227 1.45 -4.51 2.86
N THR A 228 1.14 -5.76 2.53
CA THR A 228 -0.23 -6.29 2.50
C THR A 228 -0.28 -7.63 3.26
N PRO A 229 -1.37 -7.96 3.98
CA PRO A 229 -1.55 -9.26 4.61
C PRO A 229 -1.39 -10.43 3.64
N ASP A 230 -0.76 -11.51 4.09
CA ASP A 230 -0.79 -12.80 3.43
C ASP A 230 -1.84 -13.70 4.09
N SER A 231 -2.98 -13.88 3.44
CA SER A 231 -4.09 -14.66 3.99
C SER A 231 -4.03 -16.17 3.72
N LYS A 232 -3.00 -16.69 3.01
CA LYS A 232 -2.95 -18.11 2.56
C LYS A 232 -1.51 -18.67 2.45
N HIS A 233 -1.40 -19.99 2.29
CA HIS A 233 -0.15 -20.70 2.00
C HIS A 233 0.64 -20.09 0.82
N ALA A 234 1.96 -20.33 0.80
CA ALA A 234 2.93 -19.46 0.16
C ALA A 234 2.78 -19.16 -1.35
N THR A 235 1.98 -19.92 -2.08
CA THR A 235 1.76 -19.77 -3.53
C THR A 235 0.34 -19.34 -3.91
N ALA A 236 -0.62 -19.36 -2.98
CA ALA A 236 -2.04 -19.13 -3.28
C ALA A 236 -2.30 -17.73 -3.85
N ASN A 237 -1.52 -16.73 -3.41
CA ASN A 237 -1.67 -15.33 -3.80
C ASN A 237 -0.75 -14.91 -4.98
N SER A 238 0.03 -15.83 -5.56
CA SER A 238 0.97 -15.53 -6.66
C SER A 238 0.29 -14.93 -7.90
N GLY A 239 -0.92 -15.39 -8.23
CA GLY A 239 -1.73 -14.85 -9.33
C GLY A 239 -2.18 -13.41 -9.06
N ILE A 240 -2.55 -13.11 -7.80
CA ILE A 240 -2.93 -11.77 -7.35
C ILE A 240 -1.72 -10.81 -7.43
N MET A 241 -0.57 -11.22 -6.88
CA MET A 241 0.66 -10.41 -6.92
C MET A 241 1.12 -10.12 -8.35
N LYS A 242 0.85 -11.03 -9.30
CA LYS A 242 1.09 -10.81 -10.72
C LYS A 242 0.15 -9.76 -11.32
N ARG A 243 -1.15 -9.81 -10.99
CA ARG A 243 -2.14 -8.80 -11.43
C ARG A 243 -1.77 -7.42 -10.92
N TRP A 244 -1.35 -7.29 -9.66
CA TRP A 244 -0.88 -6.02 -9.09
C TRP A 244 0.32 -5.46 -9.84
N ARG A 245 1.29 -6.33 -10.18
CA ARG A 245 2.45 -5.92 -10.97
C ARG A 245 2.06 -5.36 -12.33
N TYR A 246 0.99 -5.87 -12.95
CA TYR A 246 0.49 -5.36 -14.22
C TYR A 246 -0.25 -4.03 -14.07
N ALA A 247 -1.13 -3.92 -13.06
CA ALA A 247 -1.80 -2.65 -12.73
C ALA A 247 -0.78 -1.53 -12.47
N LEU A 248 0.21 -1.79 -11.62
CA LEU A 248 1.22 -0.79 -11.24
C LEU A 248 2.16 -0.45 -12.40
N ALA A 249 2.45 -1.40 -13.29
CA ALA A 249 3.20 -1.12 -14.51
C ALA A 249 2.44 -0.17 -15.45
N ASN A 250 1.11 -0.25 -15.50
CA ASN A 250 0.29 0.70 -16.25
C ASN A 250 0.41 2.14 -15.70
N GLU A 251 0.62 2.27 -14.38
CA GLU A 251 0.85 3.53 -13.67
C GLU A 251 2.32 4.01 -13.71
N GLY A 252 3.20 3.37 -14.47
CA GLY A 252 4.60 3.79 -14.58
C GLY A 252 5.52 3.24 -13.49
N LEU A 253 5.07 2.24 -12.73
CA LEU A 253 5.81 1.66 -11.61
C LEU A 253 6.31 0.25 -11.93
N LEU A 254 7.60 -0.03 -11.69
CA LEU A 254 8.16 -1.38 -11.83
C LEU A 254 8.60 -1.93 -10.47
N ARG A 255 8.22 -3.18 -10.19
CA ARG A 255 8.65 -3.87 -8.96
C ARG A 255 10.16 -4.11 -8.99
N ILE A 256 10.86 -3.64 -7.96
CA ILE A 256 12.30 -3.82 -7.77
C ILE A 256 12.62 -4.77 -6.62
N GLU A 257 11.70 -4.94 -5.66
CA GLU A 257 11.87 -5.83 -4.51
C GLU A 257 10.58 -6.58 -4.19
N TYR A 258 10.71 -7.79 -3.67
CA TYR A 258 9.60 -8.60 -3.16
C TYR A 258 10.11 -9.53 -2.05
N ASP A 259 9.58 -9.33 -0.86
CA ASP A 259 9.81 -10.20 0.29
C ASP A 259 8.49 -10.82 0.74
N LYS A 260 8.56 -12.10 1.11
CA LYS A 260 7.45 -12.82 1.75
C LYS A 260 7.81 -13.08 3.19
N LEU A 261 7.15 -12.38 4.10
CA LEU A 261 7.23 -12.63 5.54
C LEU A 261 6.10 -13.58 5.97
N PRO A 262 6.11 -14.14 7.20
CA PRO A 262 5.14 -15.15 7.63
C PRO A 262 3.66 -14.79 7.38
N HIS A 263 3.30 -13.51 7.53
CA HIS A 263 1.91 -13.02 7.39
C HIS A 263 1.78 -11.84 6.43
N LEU A 264 2.82 -11.56 5.63
CA LEU A 264 2.87 -10.37 4.79
C LEU A 264 3.52 -10.63 3.44
N HIS A 265 2.98 -9.97 2.41
CA HIS A 265 3.74 -9.66 1.21
C HIS A 265 4.24 -8.23 1.31
N CYS A 266 5.55 -8.05 1.12
CA CYS A 266 6.21 -6.76 1.16
C CYS A 266 6.86 -6.50 -0.20
N MET A 267 6.55 -5.35 -0.80
CA MET A 267 6.95 -5.03 -2.16
C MET A 267 7.45 -3.61 -2.26
N VAL A 268 8.48 -3.42 -3.09
CA VAL A 268 8.93 -2.08 -3.48
C VAL A 268 8.78 -1.93 -4.98
N PHE A 269 8.07 -0.87 -5.37
CA PHE A 269 7.89 -0.46 -6.76
C PHE A 269 8.58 0.87 -6.99
N ARG A 270 9.42 0.95 -8.01
CA ARG A 270 10.09 2.17 -8.43
C ARG A 270 9.28 2.88 -9.51
N LYS A 271 9.12 4.20 -9.39
CA LYS A 271 8.66 5.05 -10.47
C LYS A 271 9.73 5.15 -11.54
N CYS A 272 9.44 4.61 -12.72
CA CYS A 272 10.36 4.65 -13.85
C CYS A 272 10.75 6.09 -14.17
N VAL A 273 12.02 6.29 -14.49
CA VAL A 273 12.49 7.60 -14.96
C VAL A 273 11.90 7.89 -16.33
N HIS A 274 11.85 6.86 -17.20
CA HIS A 274 11.23 6.99 -18.51
C HIS A 274 9.74 6.66 -18.46
N PRO A 275 8.84 7.55 -18.93
CA PRO A 275 7.40 7.40 -18.78
C PRO A 275 6.82 6.17 -19.51
N LEU A 276 7.46 5.73 -20.60
CA LEU A 276 7.00 4.57 -21.39
C LEU A 276 7.55 3.23 -20.91
N LEU A 277 8.60 3.19 -20.08
CA LEU A 277 9.34 1.96 -19.83
C LEU A 277 8.48 0.87 -19.15
N ALA A 278 7.70 1.26 -18.15
CA ALA A 278 6.83 0.32 -17.47
C ALA A 278 5.73 -0.25 -18.39
N LYS A 279 5.21 0.58 -19.31
CA LYS A 279 4.21 0.18 -20.31
C LYS A 279 4.80 -0.78 -21.33
N GLU A 280 6.03 -0.54 -21.81
CA GLU A 280 6.72 -1.49 -22.69
C GLU A 280 7.00 -2.83 -22.01
N TRP A 281 7.42 -2.79 -20.74
CA TRP A 281 7.57 -4.00 -19.94
C TRP A 281 6.25 -4.77 -19.79
N LEU A 282 5.13 -4.06 -19.57
CA LEU A 282 3.79 -4.64 -19.48
C LEU A 282 3.38 -5.28 -20.81
N SER A 283 3.47 -4.57 -21.93
CA SER A 283 3.17 -5.07 -23.28
C SER A 283 3.96 -6.34 -23.61
N SER A 284 5.26 -6.34 -23.30
CA SER A 284 6.12 -7.52 -23.48
C SER A 284 5.67 -8.70 -22.61
N SER A 285 5.32 -8.44 -21.35
CA SER A 285 4.83 -9.45 -20.41
C SER A 285 3.51 -10.06 -20.84
N LEU A 286 2.55 -9.24 -21.26
CA LEU A 286 1.24 -9.68 -21.76
C LEU A 286 1.39 -10.52 -23.04
N SER A 287 2.25 -10.11 -23.98
CA SER A 287 2.48 -10.91 -25.19
C SER A 287 3.06 -12.29 -24.86
N THR A 288 3.91 -12.38 -23.83
CA THR A 288 4.48 -13.64 -23.35
C THR A 288 3.41 -14.54 -22.71
N GLU A 289 2.48 -13.96 -21.95
CA GLU A 289 1.36 -14.71 -21.36
C GLU A 289 0.36 -15.20 -22.40
N ASN A 290 0.03 -14.38 -23.39
CA ASN A 290 -0.87 -14.76 -24.48
C ASN A 290 -0.30 -15.95 -25.27
N ARG A 291 1.01 -15.97 -25.52
CA ARG A 291 1.70 -17.14 -26.14
C ARG A 291 1.62 -18.41 -25.29
N LYS A 292 1.44 -18.28 -23.97
CA LYS A 292 1.21 -19.39 -23.03
C LYS A 292 -0.28 -19.72 -22.86
N GLY A 293 -1.17 -19.14 -23.66
CA GLY A 293 -2.62 -19.33 -23.56
C GLY A 293 -3.27 -18.64 -22.38
N LYS A 294 -2.57 -17.71 -21.71
CA LYS A 294 -3.11 -16.91 -20.60
C LYS A 294 -3.44 -15.52 -21.11
N ASN A 295 -4.72 -15.27 -21.39
CA ASN A 295 -5.19 -13.94 -21.80
C ASN A 295 -5.57 -13.12 -20.56
N PHE A 296 -4.89 -11.99 -20.36
CA PHE A 296 -5.31 -10.96 -19.41
C PHE A 296 -6.03 -9.87 -20.21
N SER A 297 -7.36 -9.84 -20.12
CA SER A 297 -8.22 -8.84 -20.78
C SER A 297 -8.75 -7.77 -19.83
N ASP A 298 -8.64 -8.01 -18.52
CA ASP A 298 -9.19 -7.10 -17.52
C ASP A 298 -8.47 -5.76 -17.58
N PRO A 299 -9.20 -4.63 -17.49
CA PRO A 299 -8.60 -3.31 -17.48
C PRO A 299 -7.77 -3.11 -16.19
N PRO A 300 -6.75 -2.23 -16.21
CA PRO A 300 -5.83 -2.04 -15.08
C PRO A 300 -6.51 -1.80 -13.72
N GLU A 301 -7.61 -1.06 -13.70
CA GLU A 301 -8.43 -0.77 -12.52
C GLU A 301 -9.06 -2.01 -11.88
N GLU A 302 -9.20 -3.11 -12.63
CA GLU A 302 -9.75 -4.38 -12.16
C GLU A 302 -8.65 -5.38 -11.73
N LEU A 303 -7.38 -5.01 -11.84
CA LEU A 303 -6.24 -5.89 -11.53
C LEU A 303 -5.78 -5.79 -10.07
N MET A 304 -6.06 -4.68 -9.38
CA MET A 304 -5.73 -4.48 -7.96
C MET A 304 -6.70 -5.24 -7.05
N VAL A 305 -6.76 -6.56 -7.18
CA VAL A 305 -7.68 -7.43 -6.42
C VAL A 305 -7.07 -7.94 -5.13
N ILE A 306 -7.90 -8.25 -4.16
CA ILE A 306 -7.53 -8.95 -2.93
C ILE A 306 -8.30 -10.27 -2.84
N PRO A 307 -7.87 -11.24 -2.01
CA PRO A 307 -8.58 -12.52 -1.85
C PRO A 307 -10.09 -12.37 -1.58
N GLN A 308 -10.47 -11.33 -0.82
CA GLN A 308 -11.85 -11.03 -0.43
C GLN A 308 -12.76 -10.63 -1.60
N ASP A 309 -12.20 -10.20 -2.72
CA ASP A 309 -12.99 -9.82 -3.91
C ASP A 309 -13.65 -11.04 -4.55
N PHE A 310 -13.09 -12.23 -4.36
CA PHE A 310 -13.59 -13.48 -4.96
C PHE A 310 -14.67 -14.16 -4.11
N GLN A 311 -15.04 -13.58 -2.97
CA GLN A 311 -16.03 -14.14 -2.07
C GLN A 311 -17.46 -13.81 -2.52
N CYS A 312 -18.32 -14.84 -2.51
CA CYS A 312 -19.76 -14.71 -2.69
C CYS A 312 -20.43 -14.51 -1.33
N TYR A 313 -21.14 -13.41 -1.14
CA TYR A 313 -21.88 -13.12 0.09
C TYR A 313 -23.34 -13.39 -0.24
N SER A 314 -23.98 -14.35 0.43
CA SER A 314 -25.36 -14.74 0.12
C SER A 314 -26.36 -13.78 0.79
N GLU A 315 -27.55 -13.58 0.20
CA GLU A 315 -28.62 -12.75 0.81
C GLU A 315 -29.12 -13.27 2.18
N LYS A 316 -28.83 -14.54 2.52
CA LYS A 316 -29.10 -15.10 3.86
C LYS A 316 -28.11 -14.59 4.93
N ASP A 317 -26.96 -14.04 4.52
CA ASP A 317 -25.92 -13.53 5.39
C ASP A 317 -26.28 -12.15 5.98
N GLU A 318 -27.27 -11.46 5.40
CA GLU A 318 -27.70 -10.13 5.86
C GLU A 318 -28.46 -10.14 7.20
N ARG A 319 -29.02 -11.29 7.60
CA ARG A 319 -29.77 -11.44 8.86
C ARG A 319 -28.93 -11.99 10.02
N ASN A 320 -27.75 -12.55 9.74
CA ASN A 320 -26.89 -13.22 10.72
C ASN A 320 -25.53 -12.51 10.92
N VAL A 321 -25.48 -11.19 10.73
CA VAL A 321 -24.25 -10.35 10.88
C VAL A 321 -23.61 -10.46 12.27
N VAL A 322 -24.28 -11.09 13.25
CA VAL A 322 -23.80 -11.23 14.62
C VAL A 322 -23.04 -12.55 14.88
N ASP A 323 -23.26 -13.62 14.12
CA ASP A 323 -22.80 -14.97 14.55
C ASP A 323 -22.10 -15.85 13.50
N ASP A 324 -22.00 -15.46 12.22
CA ASP A 324 -21.34 -16.33 11.22
C ASP A 324 -19.91 -15.86 10.89
N VAL A 325 -18.96 -16.40 11.64
CA VAL A 325 -17.53 -16.17 11.49
C VAL A 325 -17.01 -17.03 10.33
N ARG A 326 -16.71 -16.39 9.18
CA ARG A 326 -16.21 -17.09 7.97
C ARG A 326 -14.68 -17.26 7.98
N GLU A 327 -14.16 -18.37 7.46
CA GLU A 327 -12.73 -18.76 7.53
C GLU A 327 -11.72 -17.74 6.95
N GLU A 328 -12.06 -16.99 5.88
CA GLU A 328 -11.14 -16.00 5.30
C GLU A 328 -11.29 -14.59 5.92
N ASP A 329 -12.43 -14.37 6.53
CA ASP A 329 -12.70 -13.24 7.39
C ASP A 329 -12.00 -13.44 8.74
N GLU A 330 -11.97 -14.67 9.25
CA GLU A 330 -10.96 -15.10 10.21
C GLU A 330 -9.58 -14.86 9.63
N ALA A 331 -9.24 -15.22 8.39
CA ALA A 331 -7.90 -14.94 7.87
C ALA A 331 -7.51 -13.44 7.85
N ILE A 332 -8.45 -12.47 7.81
CA ILE A 332 -8.14 -11.06 8.04
C ILE A 332 -7.94 -10.76 9.53
N ALA A 333 -8.86 -11.16 10.41
CA ALA A 333 -8.70 -10.95 11.84
C ALA A 333 -7.48 -11.69 12.40
N SER A 334 -7.28 -12.93 11.98
CA SER A 334 -6.10 -13.79 12.15
C SER A 334 -4.90 -13.12 11.51
N ALA A 335 -4.93 -12.60 10.27
CA ALA A 335 -3.79 -11.83 9.79
C ALA A 335 -3.49 -10.60 10.65
N PHE A 336 -4.49 -9.84 11.11
CA PHE A 336 -4.26 -8.71 12.04
C PHE A 336 -3.84 -9.16 13.45
N ALA A 337 -4.24 -10.36 13.87
CA ALA A 337 -3.93 -10.96 15.18
C ALA A 337 -2.65 -11.81 15.19
N ASP A 338 -2.22 -12.29 14.03
CA ASP A 338 -1.04 -13.11 13.76
C ASP A 338 0.06 -12.25 13.12
N LEU A 339 -0.26 -11.01 12.69
CA LEU A 339 0.72 -9.92 12.70
C LEU A 339 1.24 -9.86 14.14
N PRO A 340 2.55 -9.95 14.35
CA PRO A 340 3.19 -10.53 15.52
C PRO A 340 2.30 -10.59 16.78
N GLU A 341 1.73 -11.76 17.11
CA GLU A 341 2.39 -12.70 18.04
C GLU A 341 3.36 -13.55 17.22
N LEU A 342 4.62 -13.60 17.67
CA LEU A 342 5.83 -13.93 16.92
C LEU A 342 6.43 -12.71 16.20
#